data_AF-A0A7D9LPF9-F1
#
_entry.id   AF-A0A7D9LPF9-F1
#
_cell.length_a   1.000
_cell.length_b   1.000
_cell.length_c   1.000
_cell.angle_alpha   90.00
_cell.angle_beta   90.00
_cell.angle_gamma   90.00
#
_symmetry.space_group_name_H-M   'P 1'
#
loop_
_entity.id
_entity.type
_entity.pdbx_description
1 polymer ?
#
loop_
_entity_poly.entity_id
_entity_poly.type
_entity_poly.pdbx_seq_one_letter_code
_entity_poly.pdbx_strand_id
1 'polypeptide(L)'
;MQFFNYVMRKVWLHQTRIGLSLYDVTGQGYLRECDLENYILELIPTLPQLEGLERSFYSFYVCTAVRKFFFFLDPMRKGKIKIQDILACSFLDDLLELRDEDLSKEQQDSNWFSAPSALRVYGQYLNLDSDHNGMLSKDELLR
;
A
#
# COMPACT_ATOMS: atom_id res chain seq x y z
N MET A 1 -31.92 0.49 -3.40
CA MET A 1 -30.49 0.18 -3.63
C MET A 1 -29.56 1.39 -3.47
N GLN A 2 -29.83 2.56 -4.08
CA GLN A 2 -28.92 3.74 -3.98
C GLN A 2 -28.68 4.25 -2.55
N PHE A 3 -29.72 4.36 -1.71
CA PHE A 3 -29.56 4.79 -0.32
C PHE A 3 -28.70 3.81 0.51
N PHE A 4 -28.93 2.51 0.36
CA PHE A 4 -28.14 1.48 1.03
C PHE A 4 -26.66 1.57 0.66
N ASN A 5 -26.34 1.65 -0.64
CA ASN A 5 -24.96 1.79 -1.11
C ASN A 5 -24.30 3.07 -0.59
N TYR A 6 -25.05 4.18 -0.53
CA TYR A 6 -24.56 5.42 0.05
C TYR A 6 -24.23 5.26 1.55
N VAL A 7 -25.12 4.65 2.33
CA VAL A 7 -24.90 4.40 3.75
C VAL A 7 -23.69 3.50 3.96
N MET A 8 -23.57 2.41 3.20
CA MET A 8 -22.42 1.50 3.27
C MET A 8 -21.10 2.21 2.96
N ARG A 9 -21.05 2.99 1.87
CA ARG A 9 -19.86 3.78 1.51
C ARG A 9 -19.50 4.80 2.58
N LYS A 10 -20.50 5.45 3.18
CA LYS A 10 -20.28 6.43 4.25
C LYS A 10 -19.74 5.77 5.51
N VAL A 11 -20.29 4.63 5.91
CA VAL A 11 -19.81 3.84 7.06
C VAL A 11 -18.37 3.38 6.83
N TRP A 12 -18.09 2.85 5.64
CA TRP A 12 -16.75 2.43 5.26
C TRP A 12 -15.74 3.59 5.34
N LEU A 13 -16.05 4.75 4.76
CA LEU A 13 -15.18 5.93 4.83
C LEU A 13 -14.91 6.36 6.28
N HIS A 14 -15.93 6.30 7.15
CA HIS A 14 -15.75 6.63 8.56
C HIS A 14 -14.88 5.61 9.29
N GLN A 15 -15.10 4.32 9.06
CA GLN A 15 -14.29 3.25 9.67
C GLN A 15 -12.83 3.34 9.21
N THR A 16 -12.59 3.48 7.90
CA THR A 16 -11.24 3.63 7.35
C THR A 16 -10.56 4.89 7.88
N ARG A 17 -11.29 6.02 7.98
CA ARG A 17 -10.75 7.24 8.58
C ARG A 17 -10.36 7.03 10.03
N ILE A 18 -11.19 6.37 10.83
CA ILE A 18 -10.90 6.05 12.24
C ILE A 18 -9.65 5.16 12.30
N GLY A 19 -9.59 4.11 11.48
CA GLY A 19 -8.45 3.20 11.39
C GLY A 19 -7.14 3.96 11.10
N LEU A 20 -7.11 4.80 10.06
CA LEU A 20 -5.94 5.61 9.73
C LEU A 20 -5.60 6.61 10.85
N SER A 21 -6.60 7.20 11.50
CA SER A 21 -6.38 8.20 12.56
C SER A 21 -5.74 7.61 13.82
N LEU A 22 -5.84 6.29 14.05
CA LEU A 22 -5.13 5.63 15.15
C LEU A 22 -3.60 5.71 14.99
N TYR A 23 -3.10 5.87 13.77
CA TYR A 23 -1.67 5.98 13.47
C TYR A 23 -1.19 7.43 13.34
N ASP A 24 -2.08 8.43 13.42
CA ASP A 24 -1.69 9.83 13.48
C ASP A 24 -1.23 10.20 14.89
N VAL A 25 0.04 9.89 15.17
CA VAL A 25 0.70 10.17 16.45
C VAL A 25 0.65 11.66 16.81
N THR A 26 0.61 12.54 15.80
CA THR A 26 0.62 14.00 16.00
C THR A 26 -0.75 14.61 16.20
N GLY A 27 -1.82 13.90 15.85
CA GLY A 27 -3.20 14.38 15.85
C GLY A 27 -3.47 15.52 14.87
N GLN A 28 -2.62 15.72 13.85
CA GLN A 28 -2.72 16.84 12.91
C GLN A 28 -3.50 16.52 11.63
N GLY A 29 -3.97 15.28 11.47
CA GLY A 29 -4.65 14.76 10.28
C GLY A 29 -3.70 14.28 9.18
N TYR A 30 -2.43 13.99 9.50
CA TYR A 30 -1.41 13.53 8.56
C TYR A 30 -0.76 12.25 9.04
N LEU A 31 -0.31 11.43 8.09
CA LEU A 31 0.54 10.27 8.36
C LEU A 31 1.92 10.49 7.74
N ARG A 32 2.98 10.24 8.53
CA ARG A 32 4.35 10.11 8.02
C ARG A 32 4.54 8.72 7.43
N GLU A 33 5.68 8.49 6.79
CA GLU A 33 6.03 7.17 6.21
C GLU A 33 5.91 6.07 7.27
N CYS A 34 6.56 6.22 8.43
CA CYS A 34 6.50 5.23 9.51
C CYS A 34 5.07 4.98 10.04
N ASP A 35 4.23 6.01 10.05
CA ASP A 35 2.85 5.89 10.55
C ASP A 35 2.03 5.03 9.57
N LEU A 36 2.22 5.23 8.27
CA LEU A 36 1.57 4.43 7.22
C LEU A 36 2.16 3.02 7.10
N GLU A 37 3.48 2.85 7.30
CA GLU A 37 4.13 1.54 7.36
C GLU A 37 3.51 0.66 8.44
N ASN A 38 3.31 1.21 9.64
CA ASN A 38 2.67 0.51 10.75
C ASN A 38 1.22 0.13 10.41
N TYR A 39 0.46 1.05 9.81
CA TYR A 39 -0.90 0.77 9.35
C TYR A 39 -0.94 -0.39 8.36
N ILE A 40 -0.11 -0.37 7.32
CA ILE A 40 -0.09 -1.43 6.30
C ILE A 40 0.39 -2.76 6.90
N LEU A 41 1.40 -2.74 7.75
CA LEU A 41 1.91 -3.95 8.40
C LEU A 41 0.82 -4.65 9.25
N GLU A 42 0.05 -3.88 10.03
CA GLU A 42 -1.07 -4.41 10.81
C GLU A 42 -2.28 -4.79 9.94
N LEU A 43 -2.38 -4.22 8.74
CA LEU A 43 -3.42 -4.56 7.78
C LEU A 43 -3.18 -5.93 7.12
N ILE A 44 -1.92 -6.32 6.85
CA ILE A 44 -1.55 -7.55 6.10
C ILE A 44 -2.27 -8.81 6.59
N PRO A 45 -2.35 -9.13 7.90
CA PRO A 45 -3.04 -10.33 8.38
C PRO A 45 -4.54 -10.37 8.05
N THR A 46 -5.14 -9.22 7.68
CA THR A 46 -6.54 -9.11 7.26
C THR A 46 -6.72 -9.23 5.74
N LEU A 47 -5.62 -9.42 4.98
CA LEU A 47 -5.61 -9.50 3.53
C LEU A 47 -5.30 -10.95 3.09
N PRO A 48 -6.31 -11.82 2.91
CA PRO A 48 -6.10 -13.22 2.51
C PRO A 48 -5.29 -13.36 1.22
N GLN A 49 -5.43 -12.42 0.27
CA GLN A 49 -4.65 -12.43 -0.97
C GLN A 49 -3.14 -12.25 -0.78
N LEU A 50 -2.69 -11.91 0.43
CA LEU A 50 -1.27 -11.78 0.80
C LEU A 50 -0.77 -12.90 1.71
N GLU A 51 -1.61 -13.87 2.10
CA GLU A 51 -1.24 -14.92 3.06
C GLU A 51 -0.04 -15.76 2.59
N GLY A 52 0.10 -15.96 1.27
CA GLY A 52 1.21 -16.70 0.68
C GLY A 52 2.56 -15.98 0.68
N LEU A 53 2.64 -14.71 1.13
CA LEU A 53 3.90 -13.98 1.21
C LEU A 53 4.76 -14.47 2.38
N GLU A 54 6.05 -14.68 2.11
CA GLU A 54 7.01 -14.97 3.18
C GLU A 54 7.17 -13.78 4.13
N ARG A 55 7.32 -14.05 5.43
CA ARG A 55 7.50 -12.99 6.45
C ARG A 55 8.75 -12.14 6.22
N SER A 56 9.81 -12.73 5.66
CA SER A 56 11.03 -12.03 5.22
C SER A 56 10.73 -10.94 4.19
N PHE A 57 9.70 -11.14 3.37
CA PHE A 57 9.29 -10.23 2.31
C PHE A 57 8.39 -9.08 2.80
N TYR A 58 7.83 -9.16 4.01
CA TYR A 58 6.88 -8.17 4.51
C TYR A 58 7.48 -6.76 4.54
N SER A 59 8.73 -6.61 4.97
CA SER A 59 9.42 -5.31 4.97
C SER A 59 9.47 -4.70 3.57
N PHE A 60 9.74 -5.51 2.55
CA PHE A 60 9.78 -5.04 1.16
C PHE A 60 8.38 -4.72 0.64
N TYR A 61 7.39 -5.56 0.93
CA TYR A 61 6.00 -5.34 0.55
C TYR A 61 5.47 -4.03 1.15
N VAL A 62 5.63 -3.84 2.46
CA VAL A 62 5.18 -2.64 3.18
C VAL A 62 5.87 -1.40 2.59
N CYS A 63 7.20 -1.44 2.42
CA CYS A 63 7.94 -0.34 1.79
C CYS A 63 7.38 -0.04 0.39
N THR A 64 7.18 -1.06 -0.45
CA THR A 64 6.62 -0.91 -1.81
C THR A 64 5.23 -0.27 -1.78
N ALA A 65 4.34 -0.73 -0.89
CA ALA A 65 3.00 -0.20 -0.76
C ALA A 65 3.02 1.27 -0.30
N VAL A 66 3.76 1.60 0.76
CA VAL A 66 3.90 2.97 1.28
C VAL A 66 4.48 3.91 0.23
N ARG A 67 5.50 3.48 -0.51
CA ARG A 67 6.11 4.28 -1.58
C ARG A 67 5.12 4.64 -2.68
N LYS A 68 4.14 3.78 -2.98
CA LYS A 68 3.06 4.13 -3.92
C LYS A 68 2.21 5.29 -3.39
N PHE A 69 1.81 5.26 -2.12
CA PHE A 69 1.06 6.39 -1.52
C PHE A 69 1.87 7.68 -1.57
N PHE A 70 3.12 7.66 -1.12
CA PHE A 70 3.96 8.86 -1.05
C PHE A 70 4.32 9.41 -2.43
N PHE A 71 4.53 8.54 -3.43
CA PHE A 71 4.83 8.98 -4.80
C PHE A 71 3.71 9.86 -5.37
N PHE A 72 2.45 9.52 -5.13
CA PHE A 72 1.30 10.27 -5.68
C PHE A 72 0.76 11.36 -4.74
N LEU A 73 0.83 11.16 -3.41
CA LEU A 73 0.20 12.07 -2.44
C LEU A 73 1.17 13.04 -1.77
N ASP A 74 2.48 12.86 -1.93
CA ASP A 74 3.50 13.81 -1.44
C ASP A 74 4.42 14.32 -2.58
N PRO A 75 3.87 15.00 -3.60
CA PRO A 75 4.66 15.50 -4.74
C PRO A 75 5.74 16.51 -4.31
N MET A 76 5.55 17.16 -3.17
CA MET A 76 6.48 18.16 -2.62
C MET A 76 7.50 17.56 -1.64
N ARG A 77 7.50 16.24 -1.43
CA ARG A 77 8.43 15.50 -0.55
C ARG A 77 8.50 16.09 0.87
N LYS A 78 7.36 16.41 1.45
CA LYS A 78 7.24 16.93 2.83
C LYS A 78 7.37 15.82 3.88
N GLY A 79 7.39 14.55 3.48
CA GLY A 79 7.48 13.38 4.37
C GLY A 79 6.19 13.11 5.14
N LYS A 80 5.05 13.65 4.67
CA LYS A 80 3.73 13.40 5.27
C LYS A 80 2.60 13.61 4.26
N ILE A 81 1.55 12.81 4.40
CA ILE A 81 0.35 12.85 3.55
C ILE A 81 -0.91 13.04 4.40
N LYS A 82 -1.93 13.73 3.88
CA LYS A 82 -3.18 13.92 4.62
C LYS A 82 -4.02 12.64 4.61
N ILE A 83 -4.64 12.31 5.74
CA ILE A 83 -5.59 11.18 5.81
C ILE A 83 -6.75 11.39 4.82
N GLN A 84 -7.20 12.62 4.63
CA GLN A 84 -8.26 12.92 3.65
C GLN A 84 -7.85 12.59 2.22
N ASP A 85 -6.58 12.84 1.86
CA ASP A 85 -6.07 12.56 0.52
C ASP A 85 -5.91 11.04 0.30
N ILE A 86 -5.55 10.29 1.36
CA ILE A 86 -5.56 8.82 1.35
C ILE A 86 -6.98 8.29 1.11
N LEU A 87 -7.98 8.82 1.81
CA LEU A 87 -9.39 8.40 1.66
C LEU A 87 -10.00 8.76 0.31
N ALA A 88 -9.45 9.78 -0.36
CA ALA A 88 -9.93 10.26 -1.66
C ALA A 88 -9.22 9.60 -2.84
N CYS A 89 -8.10 8.90 -2.62
CA CYS A 89 -7.36 8.26 -3.69
C CYS A 89 -8.02 6.95 -4.12
N SER A 90 -7.95 6.64 -5.42
CA SER A 90 -8.52 5.39 -5.95
C SER A 90 -7.74 4.15 -5.55
N PHE A 91 -6.45 4.29 -5.26
CA PHE A 91 -5.57 3.16 -5.03
C PHE A 91 -5.62 2.64 -3.58
N LEU A 92 -6.30 3.33 -2.65
CA LEU A 92 -6.67 2.74 -1.37
C LEU A 92 -7.69 1.61 -1.55
N ASP A 93 -8.61 1.76 -2.51
CA ASP A 93 -9.59 0.73 -2.84
C ASP A 93 -8.88 -0.51 -3.37
N ASP A 94 -7.88 -0.35 -4.25
CA ASP A 94 -7.03 -1.46 -4.75
C ASP A 94 -6.37 -2.23 -3.59
N LEU A 95 -5.81 -1.53 -2.59
CA LEU A 95 -5.20 -2.19 -1.42
C LEU A 95 -6.25 -2.99 -0.62
N LEU A 96 -7.45 -2.45 -0.46
CA LEU A 96 -8.50 -3.06 0.35
C LEU A 96 -9.28 -4.14 -0.40
N GLU A 97 -9.24 -4.17 -1.74
CA GLU A 97 -9.77 -5.24 -2.58
C GLU A 97 -9.08 -6.60 -2.27
N LEU A 98 -7.84 -6.57 -1.76
CA LEU A 98 -7.11 -7.77 -1.32
C LEU A 98 -7.76 -8.48 -0.12
N ARG A 99 -8.83 -7.91 0.45
CA ARG A 99 -9.69 -8.56 1.46
C ARG A 99 -10.66 -9.58 0.85
N ASP A 100 -10.95 -9.47 -0.44
CA ASP A 100 -11.86 -10.38 -1.12
C ASP A 100 -11.15 -11.72 -1.35
N GLU A 101 -11.68 -12.80 -0.76
CA GLU A 101 -11.14 -14.16 -0.93
C GLU A 101 -11.34 -14.68 -2.35
N ASP A 102 -12.39 -14.22 -3.05
CA ASP A 102 -12.78 -14.67 -4.38
C ASP A 102 -12.15 -13.83 -5.51
N LEU A 103 -11.13 -13.02 -5.18
CA LEU A 103 -10.47 -12.14 -6.15
C LEU A 103 -9.82 -12.95 -7.28
N SER A 104 -10.29 -12.74 -8.52
CA SER A 104 -9.81 -13.49 -9.68
C SER A 104 -8.34 -13.22 -9.99
N LYS A 105 -7.68 -14.14 -10.69
CA LYS A 105 -6.27 -13.96 -11.10
C LYS A 105 -6.07 -12.74 -11.98
N GLU A 106 -7.01 -12.47 -12.89
CA GLU A 106 -6.98 -11.30 -13.76
C GLU A 106 -7.09 -10.00 -12.95
N GLN A 107 -7.92 -9.99 -11.90
CA GLN A 107 -8.02 -8.85 -10.99
C GLN A 107 -6.73 -8.68 -10.19
N GLN A 108 -6.15 -9.76 -9.65
CA GLN A 108 -4.86 -9.73 -8.96
C GLN A 108 -3.73 -9.18 -9.86
N ASP A 109 -3.69 -9.56 -11.13
CA ASP A 109 -2.66 -9.12 -12.07
C ASP A 109 -2.76 -7.62 -12.41
N SER A 110 -3.97 -7.06 -12.37
CA SER A 110 -4.22 -5.63 -12.58
C SER A 110 -4.11 -4.79 -11.31
N ASN A 111 -4.33 -5.40 -10.14
CA ASN A 111 -4.25 -4.74 -8.85
C ASN A 111 -2.80 -4.38 -8.49
N TRP A 112 -2.56 -3.10 -8.19
CA TRP A 112 -1.22 -2.61 -7.88
C TRP A 112 -0.65 -3.16 -6.58
N PHE A 113 -1.46 -3.50 -5.60
CA PHE A 113 -1.02 -3.97 -4.28
C PHE A 113 -0.98 -5.49 -4.16
N SER A 114 -1.32 -6.22 -5.20
CA SER A 114 -1.28 -7.68 -5.18
C SER A 114 0.13 -8.23 -4.93
N ALA A 115 0.21 -9.43 -4.36
CA ALA A 115 1.47 -10.13 -4.15
C ALA A 115 2.28 -10.29 -5.47
N PRO A 116 1.68 -10.71 -6.61
CA PRO A 116 2.39 -10.77 -7.89
C PRO A 116 2.96 -9.42 -8.33
N SER A 117 2.23 -8.33 -8.13
CA SER A 117 2.68 -6.98 -8.49
C SER A 117 3.90 -6.57 -7.65
N ALA A 118 3.87 -6.79 -6.34
CA ALA A 118 4.99 -6.50 -5.45
C ALA A 118 6.23 -7.38 -5.76
N LEU A 119 6.02 -8.67 -5.99
CA LEU A 119 7.09 -9.62 -6.36
C LEU A 119 7.72 -9.26 -7.71
N ARG A 120 6.95 -8.76 -8.67
CA ARG A 120 7.48 -8.31 -9.97
C ARG A 120 8.43 -7.13 -9.80
N VAL A 121 8.05 -6.12 -9.00
CA VAL A 121 8.92 -4.98 -8.70
C VAL A 121 10.18 -5.44 -7.97
N TYR A 122 10.04 -6.34 -7.00
CA TYR A 122 11.18 -6.92 -6.28
C TYR A 122 12.13 -7.69 -7.19
N GLY A 123 11.58 -8.55 -8.07
CA GLY A 123 12.37 -9.33 -9.02
C GLY A 123 13.13 -8.46 -10.01
N GLN A 124 12.50 -7.38 -10.51
CA GLN A 124 13.19 -6.39 -11.34
C GLN A 124 14.34 -5.72 -10.58
N TYR A 125 14.11 -5.32 -9.33
CA TYR A 125 15.15 -4.76 -8.47
C TYR A 125 16.31 -5.74 -8.28
N LEU A 126 16.05 -7.00 -7.94
CA LEU A 126 17.09 -8.02 -7.74
C LEU A 126 17.88 -8.34 -9.00
N ASN A 127 17.24 -8.26 -10.18
CA ASN A 127 17.93 -8.48 -11.45
C ASN A 127 18.91 -7.33 -11.78
N LEU A 128 18.65 -6.13 -11.26
CA LEU A 128 19.52 -4.98 -11.44
C LEU A 128 20.64 -4.93 -10.38
N ASP A 129 20.32 -5.22 -9.12
CA ASP A 129 21.24 -5.23 -7.97
C ASP A 129 22.21 -6.42 -8.05
N SER A 130 23.28 -6.22 -8.82
CA SER A 130 24.22 -7.26 -9.23
C SER A 130 25.19 -7.65 -8.10
N ASP A 131 25.47 -6.70 -7.21
CA ASP A 131 26.35 -6.90 -6.05
C ASP A 131 25.58 -7.21 -4.76
N HIS A 132 24.23 -7.21 -4.82
CA HIS A 132 23.32 -7.51 -3.73
C HIS A 132 23.56 -6.62 -2.50
N ASN A 133 23.97 -5.38 -2.72
CA ASN A 133 24.30 -4.44 -1.65
C ASN A 133 23.07 -3.69 -1.10
N GLY A 134 21.88 -3.88 -1.69
CA GLY A 134 20.65 -3.19 -1.26
C GLY A 134 20.39 -1.86 -1.95
N MET A 135 21.17 -1.48 -2.95
CA MET A 135 21.09 -0.22 -3.71
C MET A 135 21.31 -0.46 -5.20
N LEU A 136 20.80 0.44 -6.05
CA LEU A 136 21.06 0.42 -7.48
C LEU A 136 22.01 1.55 -7.87
N SER A 137 23.15 1.20 -8.43
CA SER A 137 24.08 2.13 -9.05
C SER A 137 23.54 2.65 -10.40
N LYS A 138 24.14 3.72 -10.91
CA LYS A 138 23.79 4.24 -12.25
C LYS A 138 24.05 3.22 -13.35
N ASP A 139 25.12 2.44 -13.22
CA ASP A 139 25.50 1.45 -14.23
C ASP A 139 24.53 0.27 -14.25
N GLU A 140 24.01 -0.13 -13.08
CA GLU A 140 22.97 -1.15 -12.98
C GLU A 140 21.65 -0.68 -13.59
N LEU A 141 21.25 0.57 -13.35
CA LEU A 141 20.02 1.15 -13.93
C LEU A 141 20.05 1.31 -15.46
N LEU A 142 21.23 1.27 -16.08
CA LEU A 142 21.39 1.41 -17.53
C LEU A 142 21.26 0.07 -18.29
N ARG A 143 21.15 -1.06 -17.58
CA ARG A 143 20.94 -2.39 -18.16
C ARG A 143 19.47 -2.66 -18.43
#